data_AF-A0A522X5R3-F1
#
_entry.id   AF-A0A522X5R3-F1
#
_cell.length_a   1.000
_cell.length_b   1.000
_cell.length_c   1.000
_cell.angle_alpha   90.00
_cell.angle_beta   90.00
_cell.angle_gamma   90.00
#
_symmetry.space_group_name_H-M   'P 1'
#
loop_
_entity.id
_entity.type
_entity.pdbx_description
1 polymer ?
#
loop_
_entity_poly.entity_id
_entity_poly.type
_entity_poly.pdbx_seq_one_letter_code
_entity_poly.pdbx_strand_id
1 'polypeptide(L)'
;EISAAYDSREYGRAIREIMRITDLANQYVDSHKPWVLAKDESQASRLHEVCSTSLNAFRLLALYLKPVLPTLAENIERFLNIKPLKWEMALTQLGEGHAINPYQHLMTRVDQKQIDAMIEANKQTLAPPPSPTRHAEAQQHQPSPPAGSAPLASLSPPAGEGSYISIEDFSKVDLRVAKIINAEHVEGAEKLLKLTLDIGEEKPRTVFAGIKSVYDPEKLKGRMTVMVANLAPRKMKFGTSEGMVLAASGGTPGLFILSPDEGAQPGMRIK
;
A
#
# COMPACT_ATOMS: atom_id res chain seq x y z
N GLU A 1 23.94 11.51 -1.38
CA GLU A 1 22.81 11.03 -2.20
C GLU A 1 21.57 10.72 -1.38
N ILE A 2 21.65 9.81 -0.40
CA ILE A 2 20.49 9.46 0.45
C ILE A 2 19.91 10.67 1.19
N SER A 3 20.74 11.51 1.82
CA SER A 3 20.27 12.75 2.49
C SER A 3 19.51 13.65 1.51
N ALA A 4 20.09 13.90 0.32
CA ALA A 4 19.45 14.72 -0.70
C ALA A 4 18.10 14.14 -1.17
N ALA A 5 17.98 12.81 -1.26
CA ALA A 5 16.71 12.16 -1.58
C ALA A 5 15.67 12.30 -0.45
N TYR A 6 16.09 12.29 0.81
CA TYR A 6 15.20 12.64 1.94
C TYR A 6 14.77 14.11 1.88
N ASP A 7 15.72 15.02 1.63
CA ASP A 7 15.48 16.47 1.56
C ASP A 7 14.54 16.84 0.40
N SER A 8 14.69 16.17 -0.75
CA SER A 8 13.81 16.34 -1.92
C SER A 8 12.49 15.57 -1.83
N ARG A 9 12.25 14.85 -0.71
CA ARG A 9 11.08 13.99 -0.48
C ARG A 9 10.96 12.81 -1.45
N GLU A 10 12.04 12.43 -2.11
CA GLU A 10 12.15 11.22 -2.94
C GLU A 10 12.43 9.97 -2.07
N TYR A 11 11.52 9.64 -1.14
CA TYR A 11 11.72 8.55 -0.19
C TYR A 11 11.94 7.18 -0.86
N GLY A 12 11.25 6.91 -1.98
CA GLY A 12 11.44 5.67 -2.73
C GLY A 12 12.85 5.56 -3.35
N ARG A 13 13.46 6.69 -3.72
CA ARG A 13 14.86 6.72 -4.16
C ARG A 13 15.81 6.52 -2.98
N ALA A 14 15.56 7.18 -1.85
CA ALA A 14 16.34 7.00 -0.64
C ALA A 14 16.39 5.52 -0.22
N ILE A 15 15.23 4.84 -0.19
CA ILE A 15 15.15 3.41 0.13
C ILE A 15 15.89 2.55 -0.89
N ARG A 16 15.72 2.78 -2.20
CA ARG A 16 16.46 2.01 -3.21
C ARG A 16 17.96 2.14 -3.06
N GLU A 17 18.45 3.34 -2.75
CA GLU A 17 19.88 3.57 -2.54
C GLU A 17 20.38 2.91 -1.25
N ILE A 18 19.61 2.95 -0.17
CA ILE A 18 19.92 2.21 1.07
C ILE A 18 20.00 0.70 0.81
N MET A 19 19.06 0.15 0.05
CA MET A 19 19.06 -1.26 -0.32
C MET A 19 20.27 -1.63 -1.19
N ARG A 20 20.63 -0.77 -2.15
CA ARG A 20 21.85 -0.95 -2.97
C ARG A 20 23.11 -1.04 -2.08
N ILE A 21 23.23 -0.17 -1.08
CA ILE A 21 24.36 -0.21 -0.13
C ILE A 21 24.29 -1.47 0.76
N THR A 22 23.09 -1.91 1.13
CA THR A 22 22.89 -3.14 1.90
C THR A 22 23.37 -4.37 1.12
N ASP A 23 23.07 -4.43 -0.18
CA ASP A 23 23.55 -5.51 -1.06
C ASP A 23 25.07 -5.51 -1.17
N LEU A 24 25.71 -4.35 -1.27
CA LEU A 24 27.17 -4.23 -1.25
C LEU A 24 27.78 -4.71 0.08
N ALA A 25 27.17 -4.35 1.21
CA ALA A 25 27.62 -4.83 2.52
C ALA A 25 27.49 -6.36 2.63
N ASN A 26 26.39 -6.94 2.13
CA ASN A 26 26.21 -8.39 2.09
C ASN A 26 27.25 -9.08 1.19
N GLN A 27 27.54 -8.53 0.01
CA GLN A 27 28.59 -9.04 -0.89
C GLN A 27 29.99 -8.97 -0.24
N TYR A 28 30.27 -7.91 0.52
CA TYR A 28 31.52 -7.81 1.28
C TYR A 28 31.65 -8.94 2.31
N VAL A 29 30.60 -9.20 3.10
CA VAL A 29 30.60 -10.30 4.08
C VAL A 29 30.74 -11.65 3.39
N ASP A 30 30.01 -11.89 2.30
CA ASP A 30 30.06 -13.16 1.56
C ASP A 30 31.41 -13.43 0.90
N SER A 31 32.04 -12.39 0.32
CA SER A 31 33.37 -12.52 -0.30
C SER A 31 34.47 -12.80 0.72
N HIS A 32 34.37 -12.22 1.93
CA HIS A 32 35.38 -12.37 2.98
C HIS A 32 35.17 -13.59 3.89
N LYS A 33 33.96 -14.16 3.92
CA LYS A 33 33.61 -15.39 4.65
C LYS A 33 34.16 -15.41 6.08
N PRO A 34 33.74 -14.49 6.96
CA PRO A 34 34.28 -14.40 8.33
C PRO A 34 34.12 -15.70 9.13
N TRP A 35 33.10 -16.52 8.84
CA TRP A 35 32.92 -17.84 9.46
C TRP A 35 33.98 -18.88 9.06
N VAL A 36 34.68 -18.66 7.94
CA VAL A 36 35.85 -19.46 7.54
C VAL A 36 37.10 -18.90 8.22
N LEU A 37 37.29 -17.58 8.18
CA LEU A 37 38.42 -16.91 8.84
C LEU A 37 38.46 -17.19 10.35
N ALA A 38 37.29 -17.29 10.99
CA ALA A 38 37.16 -17.64 12.41
C ALA A 38 37.66 -19.03 12.79
N LYS A 39 37.91 -19.92 11.81
CA LYS A 39 38.44 -21.26 12.05
C LYS A 39 39.97 -21.32 12.02
N ASP A 40 40.63 -20.23 11.60
CA ASP A 40 42.08 -20.13 11.49
C ASP A 40 42.61 -19.00 12.39
N GLU A 41 43.26 -19.38 13.49
CA GLU A 41 43.80 -18.43 14.47
C GLU A 41 44.87 -17.51 13.87
N SER A 42 45.57 -17.93 12.82
CA SER A 42 46.56 -17.08 12.13
C SER A 42 45.91 -15.89 11.40
N GLN A 43 44.63 -16.00 11.08
CA GLN A 43 43.83 -14.97 10.41
C GLN A 43 43.07 -14.08 11.39
N ALA A 44 43.32 -14.17 12.71
CA ALA A 44 42.57 -13.44 13.72
C ALA A 44 42.53 -11.92 13.47
N SER A 45 43.65 -11.31 13.06
CA SER A 45 43.71 -9.89 12.72
C SER A 45 42.79 -9.55 11.54
N ARG A 46 42.83 -10.38 10.47
CA ARG A 46 41.98 -10.19 9.29
C ARG A 46 40.50 -10.38 9.62
N LEU A 47 40.17 -11.38 10.44
CA LEU A 47 38.82 -11.59 10.94
C LEU A 47 38.29 -10.35 11.67
N HIS A 48 39.12 -9.79 12.57
CA HIS A 48 38.77 -8.57 13.30
C HIS A 48 38.50 -7.38 12.37
N GLU A 49 39.30 -7.17 11.33
CA GLU A 49 39.07 -6.12 10.33
C GLU A 49 37.74 -6.30 9.59
N VAL A 50 37.46 -7.52 9.11
CA VAL A 50 36.24 -7.84 8.36
C VAL A 50 35.00 -7.65 9.23
N CYS A 51 35.03 -8.14 10.47
CA CYS A 51 33.94 -7.98 11.43
C CYS A 51 33.74 -6.50 11.79
N SER A 52 34.81 -5.75 12.03
CA SER A 52 34.75 -4.31 12.37
C SER A 52 34.19 -3.49 11.21
N THR A 53 34.59 -3.79 9.98
CA THR A 53 34.05 -3.16 8.77
C THR A 53 32.56 -3.46 8.63
N SER A 54 32.15 -4.71 8.83
CA SER A 54 30.76 -5.15 8.74
C SER A 54 29.88 -4.47 9.78
N LEU A 55 30.36 -4.32 11.02
CA LEU A 55 29.65 -3.62 12.09
C LEU A 55 29.48 -2.11 11.78
N ASN A 56 30.51 -1.46 11.24
CA ASN A 56 30.41 -0.06 10.84
C ASN A 56 29.45 0.14 9.65
N ALA A 57 29.45 -0.78 8.68
CA ALA A 57 28.48 -0.77 7.59
C ALA A 57 27.05 -0.96 8.12
N PHE A 58 26.83 -1.91 9.02
CA PHE A 58 25.53 -2.13 9.66
C PHE A 58 25.04 -0.89 10.43
N ARG A 59 25.93 -0.23 11.17
CA ARG A 59 25.62 1.03 11.87
C ARG A 59 25.18 2.14 10.92
N LEU A 60 25.85 2.27 9.77
CA LEU A 60 25.50 3.25 8.74
C LEU A 60 24.14 2.96 8.11
N LEU A 61 23.85 1.69 7.81
CA LEU A 61 22.54 1.28 7.30
C LEU A 61 21.43 1.59 8.31
N ALA A 62 21.67 1.34 9.60
CA ALA A 62 20.72 1.71 10.66
C ALA A 62 20.47 3.22 10.74
N LEU A 63 21.52 4.04 10.59
CA LEU A 63 21.38 5.50 10.51
C LEU A 63 20.49 5.91 9.34
N TYR A 64 20.71 5.34 8.16
CA TYR A 64 19.93 5.70 6.97
C TYR A 64 18.48 5.23 7.04
N LEU A 65 18.22 4.08 7.67
CA LEU A 65 16.87 3.56 7.87
C LEU A 65 16.12 4.23 9.02
N LYS A 66 16.81 4.92 9.94
CA LYS A 66 16.21 5.51 11.15
C LYS A 66 14.98 6.39 10.91
N PRO A 67 14.92 7.25 9.85
CA PRO A 67 13.71 8.03 9.57
C PRO A 67 12.48 7.18 9.21
N VAL A 68 12.68 5.93 8.79
CA VAL A 68 11.62 5.02 8.30
C VAL A 68 11.35 3.90 9.30
N LEU A 69 12.36 3.41 10.00
CA LEU A 69 12.30 2.31 10.97
C LEU A 69 12.91 2.75 12.32
N PRO A 70 12.31 3.71 13.03
CA PRO A 70 12.91 4.31 14.24
C PRO A 70 13.11 3.29 15.36
N THR A 71 12.13 2.40 15.61
CA THR A 71 12.24 1.36 16.65
C THR A 71 13.34 0.35 16.35
N LEU A 72 13.52 -0.02 15.08
CA LEU A 72 14.61 -0.90 14.68
C LEU A 72 15.97 -0.22 14.92
N ALA A 73 16.09 1.06 14.55
CA ALA A 73 17.30 1.84 14.78
C ALA A 73 17.63 1.95 16.29
N GLU A 74 16.65 2.19 17.16
CA GLU A 74 16.84 2.20 18.62
C GLU A 74 17.34 0.85 19.17
N ASN A 75 16.79 -0.26 18.68
CA ASN A 75 17.25 -1.60 19.04
C ASN A 75 18.70 -1.83 18.59
N ILE A 76 19.06 -1.36 17.40
CA ILE A 76 20.43 -1.44 16.88
C ILE A 76 21.38 -0.54 17.69
N GLU A 77 20.95 0.66 18.08
CA GLU A 77 21.73 1.56 18.94
C GLU A 77 22.04 0.91 20.29
N ARG A 78 21.06 0.23 20.88
CA ARG A 78 21.26 -0.56 22.10
C ARG A 78 22.20 -1.74 21.87
N PHE A 79 22.03 -2.51 20.80
CA PHE A 79 22.90 -3.64 20.47
C PHE A 79 24.35 -3.20 20.26
N LEU A 80 24.57 -2.15 19.47
CA LEU A 80 25.88 -1.57 19.22
C LEU A 80 26.42 -0.77 20.40
N ASN A 81 25.65 -0.59 21.49
CA ASN A 81 26.03 0.17 22.67
C ASN A 81 26.47 1.61 22.35
N ILE A 82 25.67 2.31 21.54
CA ILE A 82 25.97 3.68 21.08
C ILE A 82 24.87 4.66 21.47
N LYS A 83 25.22 5.95 21.44
CA LYS A 83 24.24 7.04 21.55
C LYS A 83 23.33 7.06 20.31
N PRO A 84 22.16 7.71 20.42
CA PRO A 84 21.25 7.84 19.28
C PRO A 84 21.94 8.37 18.03
N LEU A 85 21.83 7.62 16.94
CA LEU A 85 22.39 7.93 15.64
C LEU A 85 21.81 9.22 15.10
N LYS A 86 22.68 10.09 14.61
CA LYS A 86 22.36 11.35 13.92
C LYS A 86 23.13 11.42 12.62
N TRP A 87 22.60 12.13 11.63
CA TRP A 87 23.22 12.22 10.30
C TRP A 87 24.63 12.82 10.32
N GLU A 88 24.90 13.74 11.24
CA GLU A 88 26.24 14.30 11.50
C GLU A 88 27.28 13.22 11.87
N MET A 89 26.81 12.08 12.40
CA MET A 89 27.64 10.95 12.83
C MET A 89 27.85 9.92 11.70
N ALA A 90 27.51 10.25 10.45
CA ALA A 90 27.74 9.34 9.33
C ALA A 90 29.23 8.99 9.17
N LEU A 91 30.14 9.91 9.44
CA LEU A 91 31.59 9.70 9.27
C LEU A 91 32.31 9.18 10.52
N THR A 92 31.64 9.11 11.67
CA THR A 92 32.26 8.52 12.87
C THR A 92 32.44 7.02 12.68
N GLN A 93 33.32 6.35 13.41
CA GLN A 93 33.42 4.87 13.38
C GLN A 93 33.34 4.32 14.81
N LEU A 94 32.97 3.05 14.93
CA LEU A 94 33.17 2.33 16.19
C LEU A 94 34.68 2.21 16.40
N GLY A 95 35.17 2.82 17.48
CA GLY A 95 36.59 2.84 17.79
C GLY A 95 37.11 1.49 18.29
N GLU A 96 38.44 1.36 18.36
CA GLU A 96 39.09 0.20 18.94
C GLU A 96 38.67 0.01 20.41
N GLY A 97 38.46 -1.23 20.83
CA GLY A 97 38.01 -1.57 22.18
C GLY A 97 36.55 -1.25 22.49
N HIS A 98 35.76 -0.79 21.51
CA HIS A 98 34.33 -0.54 21.70
C HIS A 98 33.57 -1.84 21.96
N ALA A 99 32.86 -1.90 23.09
CA ALA A 99 32.10 -3.07 23.49
C ALA A 99 30.73 -3.13 22.80
N ILE A 100 30.40 -4.27 22.19
CA ILE A 100 29.09 -4.58 21.60
C ILE A 100 28.28 -5.40 22.61
N ASN A 101 27.00 -5.08 22.78
CA ASN A 101 26.13 -5.83 23.68
C ASN A 101 25.78 -7.21 23.09
N PRO A 102 25.36 -8.19 23.92
CA PRO A 102 24.89 -9.48 23.43
C PRO A 102 23.78 -9.32 22.38
N TYR A 103 23.84 -10.13 21.33
CA TYR A 103 22.86 -10.09 20.24
C TYR A 103 21.44 -10.38 20.75
N GLN A 104 20.50 -9.60 20.25
CA GLN A 104 19.06 -9.81 20.43
C GLN A 104 18.39 -9.81 19.06
N HIS A 105 17.34 -10.62 18.92
CA HIS A 105 16.60 -10.71 17.67
C HIS A 105 15.97 -9.35 17.30
N LEU A 106 16.36 -8.80 16.15
CA LEU A 106 16.01 -7.43 15.76
C LEU A 106 14.70 -7.32 14.98
N MET A 107 14.40 -8.30 14.12
CA MET A 107 13.18 -8.29 13.33
C MET A 107 12.80 -9.69 12.87
N THR A 108 11.52 -10.04 13.02
CA THR A 108 10.97 -11.27 12.47
C THR A 108 10.51 -11.01 11.05
N ARG A 109 10.87 -11.90 10.13
CA ARG A 109 10.33 -11.86 8.78
C ARG A 109 8.81 -12.00 8.86
N VAL A 110 8.10 -11.07 8.25
CA VAL A 110 6.64 -11.17 8.12
C VAL A 110 6.33 -12.32 7.17
N ASP A 111 5.55 -13.28 7.65
CA ASP A 111 5.04 -14.38 6.84
C ASP A 111 3.61 -14.08 6.33
N GLN A 112 3.18 -14.82 5.32
CA GLN A 112 1.86 -14.62 4.72
C GLN A 112 0.72 -14.80 5.73
N LYS A 113 0.89 -15.69 6.73
CA LYS A 113 -0.14 -15.95 7.75
C LYS A 113 -0.30 -14.75 8.69
N GLN A 114 0.80 -14.07 9.02
CA GLN A 114 0.80 -12.84 9.82
C GLN A 114 0.13 -11.69 9.07
N ILE A 115 0.34 -11.59 7.75
CA ILE A 115 -0.38 -10.63 6.89
C ILE A 115 -1.88 -10.92 6.92
N ASP A 116 -2.27 -12.17 6.71
CA ASP A 116 -3.67 -12.58 6.70
C ASP A 116 -4.34 -12.33 8.06
N ALA A 117 -3.64 -12.62 9.17
CA ALA A 117 -4.11 -12.37 10.53
C ALA A 117 -4.27 -10.86 10.81
N MET A 118 -3.35 -10.02 10.33
CA MET A 118 -3.44 -8.56 10.48
C MET A 118 -4.60 -7.95 9.66
N ILE A 119 -4.86 -8.50 8.47
CA ILE A 119 -6.02 -8.11 7.65
C ILE A 119 -7.32 -8.51 8.36
N GLU A 120 -7.37 -9.69 8.97
CA GLU A 120 -8.56 -10.16 9.68
C GLU A 120 -8.81 -9.39 10.99
N ALA A 121 -7.76 -9.05 11.74
CA ALA A 121 -7.86 -8.22 12.93
C ALA A 121 -8.40 -6.81 12.63
N ASN A 122 -7.95 -6.18 11.53
CA ASN A 122 -8.45 -4.86 11.11
C ASN A 122 -9.92 -4.87 10.67
N LYS A 123 -10.46 -6.02 10.20
CA LYS A 123 -11.90 -6.14 9.92
C LYS A 123 -12.73 -6.09 11.20
N GLN A 124 -12.18 -6.51 12.35
CA GLN A 124 -12.86 -6.51 13.65
C GLN A 124 -12.82 -5.13 14.33
N THR A 125 -11.82 -4.30 14.06
CA THR A 125 -11.67 -2.96 14.67
C THR A 125 -12.43 -1.84 13.93
N LEU A 126 -13.05 -2.13 12.78
CA LEU A 126 -13.86 -1.19 11.99
C LEU A 126 -15.31 -1.05 12.47
N ALA A 127 -15.63 -1.48 13.69
CA ALA A 127 -16.89 -1.13 14.36
C ALA A 127 -16.75 0.27 15.00
N PRO A 128 -17.49 1.30 14.55
CA PRO A 128 -17.43 2.61 15.19
C PRO A 128 -18.01 2.54 16.61
N PRO A 129 -17.43 3.23 17.61
CA PRO A 129 -18.09 3.42 18.89
C PRO A 129 -19.37 4.25 18.70
N PRO A 130 -20.44 4.01 19.48
CA PRO A 130 -21.68 4.77 19.37
C PRO A 130 -21.42 6.21 19.80
N SER A 131 -21.42 7.14 18.83
CA SER A 131 -21.41 8.57 19.12
C SER A 131 -22.85 9.09 19.22
N PRO A 132 -23.17 9.98 20.16
CA PRO A 132 -24.53 10.33 20.49
C PRO A 132 -25.21 11.18 19.41
N THR A 133 -26.49 10.91 19.23
CA THR A 133 -27.48 11.71 18.51
C THR A 133 -27.30 13.20 18.77
N ARG A 134 -27.10 13.99 17.71
CA ARG A 134 -27.40 15.42 17.72
C ARG A 134 -28.25 15.76 16.49
N HIS A 135 -29.37 16.40 16.79
CA HIS A 135 -30.50 16.69 15.93
C HIS A 135 -30.14 17.57 14.73
N ALA A 136 -30.90 17.35 13.66
CA ALA A 136 -30.99 18.20 12.49
C ALA A 136 -31.61 19.55 12.84
N GLU A 137 -31.05 20.64 12.30
CA GLU A 137 -31.82 21.84 12.02
C GLU A 137 -31.35 22.46 10.70
N ALA A 138 -32.34 22.76 9.88
CA ALA A 138 -32.24 23.29 8.54
C ALA A 138 -31.84 24.76 8.55
N GLN A 139 -31.05 25.20 7.56
CA GLN A 139 -31.11 26.57 7.09
C GLN A 139 -30.77 26.67 5.60
N GLN A 140 -31.74 27.21 4.87
CA GLN A 140 -31.70 27.58 3.45
C GLN A 140 -30.89 28.86 3.25
N HIS A 141 -30.13 28.95 2.15
CA HIS A 141 -30.09 30.18 1.35
C HIS A 141 -29.73 29.89 -0.12
N GLN A 142 -30.39 30.66 -0.99
CA GLN A 142 -30.48 30.57 -2.44
C GLN A 142 -29.57 31.67 -3.10
N PRO A 143 -29.55 31.92 -4.43
CA PRO A 143 -28.34 31.89 -5.27
C PRO A 143 -27.90 33.24 -5.89
N SER A 144 -26.70 33.30 -6.52
CA SER A 144 -26.38 33.94 -7.84
C SER A 144 -25.00 34.67 -7.98
N PRO A 145 -24.43 34.83 -9.21
CA PRO A 145 -22.99 35.00 -9.59
C PRO A 145 -22.68 36.39 -10.24
N PRO A 146 -21.67 36.69 -11.12
CA PRO A 146 -20.48 35.97 -11.65
C PRO A 146 -19.14 36.81 -11.75
N ALA A 147 -18.13 36.23 -12.43
CA ALA A 147 -16.88 36.80 -13.01
C ALA A 147 -15.66 36.99 -12.06
N GLY A 148 -14.42 36.63 -12.40
CA GLY A 148 -13.82 36.09 -13.63
C GLY A 148 -12.32 35.79 -13.44
N SER A 149 -11.75 35.11 -14.44
CA SER A 149 -10.32 34.89 -14.78
C SER A 149 -9.43 34.06 -13.84
N ALA A 150 -9.13 32.84 -14.32
CA ALA A 150 -8.03 31.96 -13.92
C ALA A 150 -6.64 32.56 -14.26
N PRO A 151 -5.51 31.92 -13.86
CA PRO A 151 -5.08 30.70 -14.56
C PRO A 151 -4.89 29.48 -13.66
N LEU A 152 -5.20 28.32 -14.26
CA LEU A 152 -4.87 26.98 -13.80
C LEU A 152 -3.35 26.75 -13.72
N ALA A 153 -2.90 26.23 -12.58
CA ALA A 153 -1.79 25.26 -12.41
C ALA A 153 -1.72 24.99 -10.89
N SER A 154 -1.79 23.78 -10.33
CA SER A 154 -1.58 22.43 -10.83
C SER A 154 -2.33 21.49 -9.86
N LEU A 155 -3.29 20.73 -10.39
CA LEU A 155 -3.93 19.65 -9.66
C LEU A 155 -2.88 18.60 -9.29
N SER A 156 -2.74 18.35 -7.99
CA SER A 156 -1.92 17.26 -7.46
C SER A 156 -2.37 15.92 -8.06
N PRO A 157 -1.46 15.10 -8.65
CA PRO A 157 -1.81 13.75 -9.06
C PRO A 157 -2.11 12.89 -7.82
N PRO A 158 -3.16 12.05 -7.83
CA PRO A 158 -3.37 11.06 -6.78
C PRO A 158 -2.53 9.81 -7.04
N ALA A 159 -2.02 9.24 -5.95
CA ALA A 159 -1.54 7.88 -5.77
C ALA A 159 -0.25 7.43 -6.51
N GLY A 160 0.85 7.39 -5.74
CA GLY A 160 1.78 6.26 -5.71
C GLY A 160 2.51 5.91 -7.00
N GLU A 161 3.57 6.65 -7.31
CA GLU A 161 4.56 6.23 -8.29
C GLU A 161 5.47 5.12 -7.73
N GLY A 162 5.45 3.99 -8.43
CA GLY A 162 6.30 2.83 -8.19
C GLY A 162 6.28 1.79 -9.32
N SER A 163 5.28 1.82 -10.20
CA SER A 163 5.33 1.17 -11.51
C SER A 163 4.32 1.81 -12.45
N TYR A 164 4.78 2.55 -13.45
CA TYR A 164 3.91 2.83 -14.60
C TYR A 164 3.57 1.50 -15.24
N ILE A 165 2.28 1.21 -15.41
CA ILE A 165 1.85 0.09 -16.25
C ILE A 165 1.98 0.51 -17.70
N SER A 166 2.36 -0.41 -18.58
CA SER A 166 2.35 -0.14 -20.01
C SER A 166 0.90 0.01 -20.51
N ILE A 167 0.69 0.69 -21.63
CA ILE A 167 -0.62 0.69 -22.29
C ILE A 167 -1.05 -0.74 -22.68
N GLU A 168 -0.09 -1.62 -22.93
CA GLU A 168 -0.33 -3.04 -23.17
C GLU A 168 -0.94 -3.72 -21.94
N ASP A 169 -0.45 -3.42 -20.74
CA ASP A 169 -1.01 -3.96 -19.49
C ASP A 169 -2.43 -3.45 -19.23
N PHE A 170 -2.71 -2.18 -19.54
CA PHE A 170 -4.08 -1.66 -19.48
C PHE A 170 -4.99 -2.33 -20.53
N SER A 171 -4.48 -2.54 -21.75
CA SER A 171 -5.24 -3.18 -22.84
C SER A 171 -5.63 -4.63 -22.54
N LYS A 172 -4.88 -5.30 -21.65
CA LYS A 172 -5.21 -6.63 -21.13
C LYS A 172 -6.45 -6.63 -20.25
N VAL A 173 -6.90 -5.50 -19.71
CA VAL A 173 -8.11 -5.40 -18.89
C VAL A 173 -9.32 -5.14 -19.80
N ASP A 174 -10.35 -5.98 -19.72
CA ASP A 174 -11.60 -5.78 -20.46
C ASP A 174 -12.58 -5.00 -19.58
N LEU A 175 -12.53 -3.67 -19.71
CA LEU A 175 -13.46 -2.76 -19.04
C LEU A 175 -14.68 -2.52 -19.94
N ARG A 176 -15.87 -2.72 -19.38
CA ARG A 176 -17.13 -2.54 -20.10
C ARG A 176 -18.15 -1.74 -19.30
N VAL A 177 -18.97 -0.99 -20.03
CA VAL A 177 -20.19 -0.40 -19.49
C VAL A 177 -21.20 -1.52 -19.20
N ALA A 178 -21.75 -1.50 -18.00
CA ALA A 178 -22.69 -2.47 -17.50
C ALA A 178 -23.97 -1.78 -16.99
N LYS A 179 -25.14 -2.32 -17.32
CA LYS A 179 -26.41 -1.88 -16.73
C LYS A 179 -26.81 -2.80 -15.59
N ILE A 180 -27.15 -2.23 -14.45
CA ILE A 180 -27.63 -3.00 -13.30
C ILE A 180 -29.09 -3.37 -13.57
N ILE A 181 -29.35 -4.61 -13.98
CA ILE A 181 -30.71 -5.12 -14.19
C ILE A 181 -31.39 -5.36 -12.84
N ASN A 182 -30.66 -6.00 -11.93
CA ASN A 182 -31.16 -6.35 -10.61
C ASN A 182 -30.09 -6.11 -9.55
N ALA A 183 -30.53 -5.74 -8.35
CA ALA A 183 -29.68 -5.57 -7.18
C ALA A 183 -30.43 -6.12 -5.97
N GLU A 184 -29.78 -7.04 -5.26
CA GLU A 184 -30.36 -7.75 -4.12
C GLU A 184 -29.40 -7.75 -2.93
N HIS A 185 -29.96 -7.82 -1.73
CA HIS A 185 -29.16 -8.10 -0.55
C HIS A 185 -28.72 -9.56 -0.54
N VAL A 186 -27.48 -9.79 -0.11
CA VAL A 186 -26.96 -11.13 0.08
C VAL A 186 -27.25 -11.56 1.52
N GLU A 187 -28.07 -12.59 1.68
CA GLU A 187 -28.33 -13.20 2.99
C GLU A 187 -27.03 -13.74 3.59
N GLY A 188 -26.67 -13.26 4.79
CA GLY A 188 -25.43 -13.63 5.47
C GLY A 188 -24.20 -12.78 5.10
N ALA A 189 -24.32 -11.74 4.28
CA ALA A 189 -23.25 -10.76 4.06
C ALA A 189 -23.68 -9.33 4.45
N GLU A 190 -22.99 -8.76 5.44
CA GLU A 190 -23.31 -7.43 5.98
C GLU A 190 -22.91 -6.29 5.02
N LYS A 191 -21.95 -6.53 4.11
CA LYS A 191 -21.36 -5.49 3.25
C LYS A 191 -21.58 -5.71 1.74
N LEU A 192 -22.14 -6.85 1.32
CA LEU A 192 -22.24 -7.21 -0.11
C LEU A 192 -23.67 -7.06 -0.65
N LEU A 193 -23.77 -6.54 -1.87
CA LEU A 193 -24.94 -6.63 -2.73
C LEU A 193 -24.65 -7.58 -3.88
N LYS A 194 -25.64 -8.38 -4.25
CA LYS A 194 -25.64 -9.18 -5.47
C LYS A 194 -26.21 -8.33 -6.60
N LEU A 195 -25.40 -8.06 -7.60
CA LEU A 195 -25.79 -7.30 -8.78
C LEU A 195 -25.86 -8.23 -9.99
N THR A 196 -26.94 -8.11 -10.75
CA THR A 196 -27.08 -8.74 -12.06
C THR A 196 -26.86 -7.67 -13.11
N LEU A 197 -25.80 -7.83 -13.90
CA LEU A 197 -25.27 -6.83 -14.80
C LEU A 197 -25.45 -7.26 -16.26
N ASP A 198 -26.08 -6.40 -17.06
CA ASP A 198 -26.10 -6.50 -18.51
C ASP A 198 -24.85 -5.84 -19.09
N ILE A 199 -24.08 -6.59 -19.88
CA ILE A 199 -22.93 -6.06 -20.63
C ILE A 199 -23.06 -6.33 -22.13
N GLY A 200 -24.29 -6.45 -22.64
CA GLY A 200 -24.56 -6.74 -24.05
C GLY A 200 -24.25 -8.18 -24.45
N GLU A 201 -24.17 -9.10 -23.49
CA GLU A 201 -24.05 -10.55 -23.71
C GLU A 201 -25.43 -11.22 -23.62
N GLU A 202 -25.60 -12.41 -24.21
CA GLU A 202 -26.88 -13.15 -24.16
C GLU A 202 -27.32 -13.48 -22.71
N LYS A 203 -26.38 -13.58 -21.78
CA LYS A 203 -26.64 -13.85 -20.36
C LYS A 203 -26.07 -12.72 -19.51
N PRO A 204 -26.87 -12.13 -18.60
CA PRO A 204 -26.36 -11.15 -17.66
C PRO A 204 -25.42 -11.82 -16.66
N ARG A 205 -24.38 -11.09 -16.26
CA ARG A 205 -23.36 -11.60 -15.32
C ARG A 205 -23.72 -11.27 -13.88
N THR A 206 -23.34 -12.16 -12.98
CA THR A 206 -23.52 -11.93 -11.54
C THR A 206 -22.24 -11.40 -10.91
N VAL A 207 -22.34 -10.28 -10.21
CA VAL A 207 -21.22 -9.67 -9.47
C VAL A 207 -21.64 -9.33 -8.05
N PHE A 208 -20.76 -9.61 -7.09
CA PHE A 208 -20.98 -9.24 -5.69
C PHE A 208 -20.15 -8.00 -5.35
N ALA A 209 -20.84 -6.90 -5.02
CA ALA A 209 -20.22 -5.59 -4.80
C ALA A 209 -20.35 -5.15 -3.34
N GLY A 210 -19.24 -4.64 -2.77
CA GLY A 210 -19.13 -4.19 -1.38
C GLY A 210 -19.77 -2.84 -1.06
N ILE A 211 -20.91 -2.52 -1.69
CA ILE A 211 -21.50 -1.17 -1.73
C ILE A 211 -22.79 -1.01 -0.92
N LYS A 212 -23.17 -2.06 -0.15
CA LYS A 212 -24.42 -2.10 0.63
C LYS A 212 -24.54 -0.97 1.67
N SER A 213 -23.41 -0.47 2.18
CA SER A 213 -23.39 0.57 3.23
C SER A 213 -23.76 1.96 2.73
N VAL A 214 -23.71 2.21 1.43
CA VAL A 214 -23.91 3.54 0.83
C VAL A 214 -25.08 3.56 -0.17
N TYR A 215 -25.42 2.41 -0.75
CA TYR A 215 -26.43 2.32 -1.80
C TYR A 215 -27.55 1.33 -1.47
N ASP A 216 -28.78 1.83 -1.59
CA ASP A 216 -29.98 1.00 -1.58
C ASP A 216 -30.09 0.21 -2.90
N PRO A 217 -30.38 -1.10 -2.88
CA PRO A 217 -30.50 -1.92 -4.09
C PRO A 217 -31.52 -1.35 -5.09
N GLU A 218 -32.64 -0.83 -4.60
CA GLU A 218 -33.69 -0.25 -5.46
C GLU A 218 -33.19 0.96 -6.25
N LYS A 219 -32.27 1.76 -5.70
CA LYS A 219 -31.69 2.93 -6.39
C LYS A 219 -30.60 2.54 -7.39
N LEU A 220 -30.11 1.29 -7.33
CA LEU A 220 -29.09 0.79 -8.24
C LEU A 220 -29.70 0.19 -9.50
N LYS A 221 -30.91 -0.36 -9.43
CA LYS A 221 -31.60 -0.93 -10.59
C LYS A 221 -31.77 0.13 -11.69
N GLY A 222 -31.40 -0.23 -12.90
CA GLY A 222 -31.43 0.63 -14.08
C GLY A 222 -30.22 1.56 -14.25
N ARG A 223 -29.35 1.71 -13.25
CA ARG A 223 -28.15 2.56 -13.37
C ARG A 223 -27.08 1.91 -14.25
N MET A 224 -26.32 2.75 -14.93
CA MET A 224 -25.11 2.36 -15.65
C MET A 224 -23.91 2.42 -14.71
N THR A 225 -23.00 1.46 -14.86
CA THR A 225 -21.76 1.34 -14.11
C THR A 225 -20.64 0.79 -14.98
N VAL A 226 -19.41 0.82 -14.47
CA VAL A 226 -18.27 0.16 -15.12
C VAL A 226 -17.96 -1.18 -14.45
N MET A 227 -17.71 -2.21 -15.26
CA MET A 227 -17.32 -3.55 -14.82
C MET A 227 -16.03 -4.02 -15.52
N VAL A 228 -15.18 -4.74 -14.78
CA VAL A 228 -14.10 -5.57 -15.35
C VAL A 228 -14.66 -6.94 -15.73
N ALA A 229 -14.69 -7.25 -17.03
CA ALA A 229 -15.35 -8.42 -17.60
C ALA A 229 -14.43 -9.64 -17.80
N ASN A 230 -13.11 -9.48 -17.74
CA ASN A 230 -12.15 -10.56 -17.98
C ASN A 230 -11.40 -11.03 -16.72
N LEU A 231 -11.96 -10.80 -15.53
CA LEU A 231 -11.46 -11.40 -14.29
C LEU A 231 -11.91 -12.86 -14.19
N ALA A 232 -11.03 -13.71 -13.66
CA ALA A 232 -11.36 -15.09 -13.39
C ALA A 232 -12.56 -15.18 -12.43
N PRO A 233 -13.58 -16.00 -12.71
CA PRO A 233 -14.74 -16.13 -11.84
C PRO A 233 -14.33 -16.56 -10.44
N ARG A 234 -14.75 -15.81 -9.42
CA ARG A 234 -14.43 -16.10 -8.01
C ARG A 234 -15.63 -16.74 -7.33
N LYS A 235 -15.49 -18.00 -6.93
CA LYS A 235 -16.50 -18.70 -6.11
C LYS A 235 -16.49 -18.12 -4.69
N MET A 236 -17.65 -17.64 -4.26
CA MET A 236 -17.88 -17.15 -2.90
C MET A 236 -18.97 -17.99 -2.23
N LYS A 237 -19.16 -17.79 -0.92
CA LYS A 237 -20.18 -18.51 -0.13
C LYS A 237 -21.60 -18.37 -0.70
N PHE A 238 -21.86 -17.30 -1.45
CA PHE A 238 -23.20 -16.90 -1.91
C PHE A 238 -23.41 -17.07 -3.44
N GLY A 239 -22.42 -17.60 -4.15
CA GLY A 239 -22.46 -17.75 -5.61
C GLY A 239 -21.11 -17.46 -6.27
N THR A 240 -21.10 -17.43 -7.60
CA THR A 240 -19.91 -17.10 -8.40
C THR A 240 -19.96 -15.64 -8.83
N SER A 241 -18.89 -14.87 -8.56
CA SER A 241 -18.72 -13.51 -9.08
C SER A 241 -17.97 -13.57 -10.40
N GLU A 242 -18.58 -13.10 -11.47
CA GLU A 242 -18.09 -13.19 -12.86
C GLU A 242 -17.46 -11.88 -13.36
N GLY A 243 -17.08 -11.02 -12.42
CA GLY A 243 -16.51 -9.71 -12.68
C GLY A 243 -16.40 -8.88 -11.40
N MET A 244 -16.04 -7.60 -11.59
CA MET A 244 -15.90 -6.61 -10.53
C MET A 244 -16.42 -5.25 -11.01
N VAL A 245 -17.30 -4.64 -10.22
CA VAL A 245 -17.75 -3.25 -10.45
C VAL A 245 -16.71 -2.28 -9.89
N LEU A 246 -16.48 -1.19 -10.61
CA LEU A 246 -15.56 -0.13 -10.17
C LEU A 246 -16.29 0.94 -9.34
N ALA A 247 -15.72 1.24 -8.18
CA ALA A 247 -16.16 2.33 -7.32
C ALA A 247 -14.93 3.07 -6.78
N ALA A 248 -15.02 4.39 -6.69
CA ALA A 248 -14.03 5.22 -6.03
C ALA A 248 -14.24 5.20 -4.51
N SER A 249 -13.14 5.06 -3.78
CA SER A 249 -13.05 5.22 -2.33
C SER A 249 -11.73 5.93 -2.00
N GLY A 250 -11.68 6.70 -0.90
CA GLY A 250 -10.53 7.53 -0.56
C GLY A 250 -10.51 7.99 0.89
N GLY A 251 -9.72 9.03 1.18
CA GLY A 251 -9.54 9.58 2.54
C GLY A 251 -10.80 10.18 3.17
N THR A 252 -11.86 10.38 2.39
CA THR A 252 -13.20 10.73 2.87
C THR A 252 -14.10 9.48 2.90
N PRO A 253 -14.88 9.26 3.97
CA PRO A 253 -15.77 8.12 4.06
C PRO A 253 -16.86 8.18 2.96
N GLY A 254 -16.88 7.17 2.11
CA GLY A 254 -17.85 7.03 1.02
C GLY A 254 -17.40 6.02 -0.03
N LEU A 255 -18.37 5.37 -0.67
CA LEU A 255 -18.18 4.57 -1.87
C LEU A 255 -18.94 5.25 -3.00
N PHE A 256 -18.25 5.53 -4.10
CA PHE A 256 -18.83 6.24 -5.25
C PHE A 256 -18.74 5.35 -6.49
N ILE A 257 -19.87 4.77 -6.89
CA ILE A 257 -19.91 3.94 -8.11
C ILE A 257 -19.61 4.82 -9.32
N LEU A 258 -18.71 4.35 -10.19
CA LEU A 258 -18.40 5.04 -11.43
C LEU A 258 -19.53 4.84 -12.43
N SER A 259 -20.13 5.94 -12.87
CA SER A 259 -21.15 5.96 -13.92
C SER A 259 -20.60 6.59 -15.20
N PRO A 260 -20.83 6.00 -16.37
CA PRO A 260 -20.54 6.66 -17.64
C PRO A 260 -21.53 7.80 -17.91
N ASP A 261 -21.14 8.73 -18.79
CA ASP A 261 -21.99 9.82 -19.25
C ASP A 261 -23.20 9.31 -20.07
N GLU A 262 -24.18 10.19 -20.27
CA GLU A 262 -25.38 9.91 -21.04
C GLU A 262 -25.06 9.46 -22.47
N GLY A 263 -25.79 8.45 -22.95
CA GLY A 263 -25.59 7.85 -24.27
C GLY A 263 -24.76 6.56 -24.28
N ALA A 264 -24.05 6.25 -23.19
CA ALA A 264 -23.34 4.98 -23.05
C ALA A 264 -24.33 3.79 -23.02
N GLN A 265 -24.02 2.74 -23.79
CA GLN A 265 -24.85 1.53 -23.89
C GLN A 265 -24.17 0.33 -23.21
N PRO A 266 -24.95 -0.65 -22.71
CA PRO A 266 -24.40 -1.89 -22.17
C PRO A 266 -23.48 -2.58 -23.18
N GLY A 267 -22.31 -3.02 -22.71
CA GLY A 267 -21.32 -3.72 -23.53
C GLY A 267 -20.32 -2.84 -24.28
N MET A 268 -20.47 -1.51 -24.25
CA MET A 268 -19.45 -0.61 -24.79
C MET A 268 -18.13 -0.80 -24.03
N ARG A 269 -17.03 -0.99 -24.79
CA ARG A 269 -15.69 -1.15 -24.24
C ARG A 269 -15.09 0.20 -23.87
N ILE A 270 -14.51 0.27 -22.68
CA ILE A 270 -13.82 1.46 -22.17
C ILE A 270 -12.34 1.36 -22.58
N LYS A 271 -11.78 2.49 -23.03
CA LYS A 271 -10.42 2.62 -23.54
C LYS A 271 -9.75 3.85 -22.95
#